data_AF-A0A5D0GH56-F1
#
_entry.id   AF-A0A5D0GH56-F1
#
_cell.length_a   1.000
_cell.length_b   1.000
_cell.length_c   1.000
_cell.angle_alpha   90.00
_cell.angle_beta   90.00
_cell.angle_gamma   90.00
#
_symmetry.space_group_name_H-M   'P 1'
#
loop_
_entity.id
_entity.type
_entity.pdbx_description
1 polymer ?
#
loop_
_entity_poly.entity_id
_entity_poly.type
_entity_poly.pdbx_seq_one_letter_code
_entity_poly.pdbx_strand_id
1 'polypeptide(L)' 'MIRAKILFIEQAIVSNSAENTELLDAIKNVRNLLDQIDFNSEIVPLESAKSLCKLLESLKNEPLSSQEMLLAKKLVKFK' A
#
# COMPACT_ATOMS: atom_id res chain seq x y z
N MET A 1 9.64 7.16 -4.70
CA MET A 1 10.05 6.14 -3.70
C MET A 1 8.94 5.15 -3.33
N ILE A 2 7.70 5.55 -3.03
CA ILE A 2 6.60 4.61 -2.66
C ILE A 2 6.16 3.71 -3.81
N ARG A 3 5.98 4.25 -5.03
CA ARG A 3 5.61 3.45 -6.21
C ARG A 3 6.59 2.30 -6.45
N ALA A 4 7.89 2.57 -6.32
CA ALA A 4 8.93 1.54 -6.42
C ALA A 4 8.80 0.49 -5.31
N LYS A 5 8.55 0.89 -4.06
CA LYS A 5 8.34 -0.04 -2.93
C LYS A 5 7.10 -0.93 -3.14
N ILE A 6 6.01 -0.38 -3.67
CA ILE A 6 4.83 -1.16 -4.05
C ILE A 6 5.17 -2.15 -5.15
N LEU A 7 5.88 -1.70 -6.18
CA LEU A 7 6.30 -2.55 -7.29
C LEU A 7 7.18 -3.72 -6.82
N PHE A 8 8.13 -3.47 -5.90
CA PHE A 8 8.96 -4.51 -5.32
C PHE A 8 8.16 -5.50 -4.47
N ILE A 9 7.19 -5.02 -3.69
CA ILE A 9 6.30 -5.88 -2.89
C ILE A 9 5.41 -6.73 -3.82
N GLU A 10 4.83 -6.13 -4.86
CA GLU A 10 4.04 -6.81 -5.89
C GLU A 10 4.86 -7.92 -6.56
N GLN A 11 6.09 -7.61 -6.98
CA GLN A 11 6.97 -8.57 -7.63
C GLN A 11 7.43 -9.68 -6.69
N ALA A 12 7.71 -9.39 -5.41
CA ALA A 12 8.08 -10.38 -4.41
C ALA A 12 6.94 -11.37 -4.10
N ILE A 13 5.68 -10.94 -4.23
CA ILE A 13 4.49 -11.77 -3.99
C ILE A 13 4.19 -12.62 -5.22
N VAL A 14 4.22 -12.02 -6.42
CA VAL A 14 4.04 -12.73 -7.70
C VAL A 14 5.12 -13.81 -7.87
N SER A 15 6.33 -13.58 -7.37
CA SER A 15 7.44 -14.54 -7.47
C SER A 15 7.39 -15.68 -6.44
N ASN A 16 6.61 -15.56 -5.35
CA ASN A 16 6.67 -16.52 -4.22
C ASN A 16 5.53 -17.55 -4.17
N SER A 17 4.33 -17.29 -4.69
CA SER A 17 3.34 -18.34 -4.99
C SER A 17 2.08 -17.75 -5.65
N ALA A 18 1.42 -18.59 -6.45
CA ALA A 18 0.14 -18.35 -7.09
C ALA A 18 -1.07 -18.33 -6.12
N GLU A 19 -0.87 -18.24 -4.81
CA GLU A 19 -1.92 -18.47 -3.80
C GLU A 19 -2.33 -17.25 -2.97
N ASN A 20 -1.73 -16.08 -3.20
CA ASN A 20 -2.04 -14.87 -2.41
C ASN A 20 -2.91 -13.88 -3.19
N THR A 21 -4.00 -14.36 -3.79
CA THR A 21 -4.96 -13.55 -4.56
C THR A 21 -5.48 -12.37 -3.75
N GLU A 22 -5.79 -12.57 -2.46
CA GLU A 22 -6.24 -11.51 -1.56
C GLU A 22 -5.18 -10.43 -1.31
N LEU A 23 -3.91 -10.83 -1.26
CA LEU A 23 -2.79 -9.91 -1.05
C LEU A 23 -2.50 -9.11 -2.33
N LEU A 24 -2.65 -9.74 -3.49
CA LEU A 24 -2.56 -9.11 -4.81
C LEU A 24 -3.67 -8.08 -5.02
N ASP A 25 -4.90 -8.41 -4.62
CA ASP A 25 -6.02 -7.47 -4.71
C ASP A 25 -5.84 -6.31 -3.71
N ALA A 26 -5.34 -6.58 -2.51
CA ALA A 26 -4.96 -5.52 -1.57
C ALA A 26 -3.88 -4.59 -2.14
N ILE A 27 -2.89 -5.12 -2.89
CA ILE A 27 -1.87 -4.30 -3.55
C ILE A 27 -2.47 -3.44 -4.65
N LYS A 28 -3.31 -4.01 -5.51
CA LYS A 28 -3.98 -3.26 -6.57
C LYS A 28 -4.84 -2.14 -5.99
N ASN A 29 -5.58 -2.42 -4.92
CA ASN A 29 -6.38 -1.42 -4.23
C ASN A 29 -5.51 -0.30 -3.65
N VAL A 30 -4.47 -0.64 -2.89
CA VAL A 30 -3.57 0.38 -2.32
C VAL A 30 -2.84 1.17 -3.41
N ARG A 31 -2.45 0.53 -4.52
CA ARG A 31 -1.85 1.22 -5.68
C ARG A 31 -2.83 2.22 -6.27
N ASN A 32 -4.07 1.81 -6.53
CA ASN A 32 -5.11 2.69 -7.08
C ASN A 32 -5.42 3.86 -6.14
N LEU A 33 -5.50 3.60 -4.83
CA LEU A 33 -5.70 4.64 -3.81
C LEU A 33 -4.53 5.63 -3.81
N LEU A 34 -3.30 5.14 -3.96
CA LEU A 34 -2.12 6.00 -4.04
C LEU A 34 -2.03 6.76 -5.37
N ASP A 35 -2.52 6.21 -6.47
CA ASP A 35 -2.58 6.91 -7.76
C ASP A 35 -3.62 8.04 -7.77
N GLN A 36 -4.61 8.01 -6.87
CA GLN A 36 -5.53 9.14 -6.61
C GLN A 36 -4.88 10.26 -5.80
N ILE A 37 -3.75 9.98 -5.13
CA ILE A 37 -2.96 11.00 -4.46
C ILE A 37 -2.04 11.61 -5.50
N ASP A 38 -2.22 12.91 -5.78
CA ASP A 38 -1.24 13.65 -6.57
C ASP A 38 0.06 13.76 -5.76
N PHE A 39 1.00 12.86 -6.08
CA PHE A 39 2.30 12.68 -5.44
C PHE A 39 3.23 13.91 -5.56
N ASN A 40 2.81 14.96 -6.26
CA ASN A 40 3.51 16.26 -6.32
C ASN A 40 3.47 17.03 -4.99
N SER A 41 2.66 16.62 -4.01
CA SER A 41 2.84 17.05 -2.62
C SER A 41 3.83 16.10 -1.93
N GLU A 42 5.06 16.58 -1.78
CA GLU A 42 6.28 15.83 -1.52
C GLU A 42 6.37 15.08 -0.17
N ILE A 43 5.28 14.93 0.59
CA ILE A 43 5.33 14.30 1.92
C ILE A 43 4.03 13.51 2.16
N VAL A 44 3.89 12.35 1.50
CA VAL A 44 3.03 11.30 2.06
C VAL A 44 3.68 10.89 3.39
N PRO A 45 2.98 10.98 4.54
CA PRO A 45 3.56 10.69 5.85
C PRO A 45 3.81 9.19 6.02
N LEU A 46 4.84 8.68 5.35
CA LEU A 46 5.37 7.33 5.50
C LEU A 46 6.11 7.13 6.81
N GLU A 47 6.25 8.16 7.63
CA GLU A 47 6.91 8.10 8.93
C GLU A 47 6.16 7.17 9.90
N SER A 48 4.86 6.95 9.66
CA SER A 48 4.03 6.11 10.52
C SER A 48 3.02 5.31 9.71
N ALA A 49 3.01 4.00 9.93
CA ALA A 49 2.00 3.10 9.36
C ALA A 49 0.58 3.54 9.74
N LYS A 50 0.40 4.20 10.89
CA LYS A 50 -0.89 4.74 11.33
C LYS A 50 -1.37 5.89 10.45
N SER A 51 -0.46 6.79 10.07
CA SER A 51 -0.76 7.93 9.18
C SER A 51 -1.08 7.45 7.78
N LEU A 52 -0.32 6.47 7.27
CA LEU A 52 -0.59 5.84 5.98
C LEU A 52 -1.93 5.09 5.97
N CYS A 53 -2.25 4.32 7.02
CA CYS A 53 -3.56 3.65 7.12
C CYS A 53 -4.70 4.66 7.08
N LYS A 54 -4.65 5.73 7.89
CA LYS A 54 -5.68 6.76 7.90
C LYS A 54 -5.89 7.45 6.55
N LEU A 55 -4.79 7.71 5.84
CA LEU A 55 -4.85 8.30 4.51
C LEU A 55 -5.55 7.36 3.52
N LEU A 56 -5.19 6.08 3.54
CA LEU A 56 -5.80 5.07 2.67
C LEU A 56 -7.27 4.82 3.04
N GLU A 57 -7.64 4.81 4.33
CA GLU A 57 -9.04 4.76 4.78
C GLU A 57 -9.84 5.96 4.29
N SER A 58 -9.25 7.17 4.39
CA SER A 58 -9.88 8.41 3.92
C SER A 58 -10.08 8.44 2.40
N LEU A 59 -9.19 7.81 1.63
CA LEU A 59 -9.31 7.73 0.18
C LEU A 59 -10.30 6.65 -0.26
N LYS A 60 -10.35 5.55 0.51
CA LYS A 60 -11.27 4.44 0.28
C LYS A 60 -12.70 4.75 0.74
N ASN A 61 -12.87 5.72 1.65
CA ASN A 61 -14.11 5.99 2.40
C ASN A 61 -14.65 4.77 3.18
N GLU A 62 -13.78 3.80 3.47
CA GLU A 62 -14.09 2.56 4.19
C GLU A 62 -12.89 2.11 5.02
N PRO A 63 -13.09 1.26 6.06
CA PRO A 63 -11.99 0.65 6.79
C PRO A 63 -11.09 -0.19 5.87
N LEU A 64 -9.78 -0.18 6.14
CA LEU A 64 -8.85 -1.07 5.45
C LEU A 64 -9.03 -2.51 5.92
N SER A 65 -8.86 -3.45 4.99
CA SER A 65 -8.78 -4.86 5.32
C SER A 65 -7.51 -5.19 6.10
N SER A 66 -7.49 -6.34 6.78
CA SER A 66 -6.30 -6.84 7.48
C SER A 66 -5.06 -6.91 6.57
N GLN A 67 -5.25 -7.26 5.30
CA GLN A 67 -4.18 -7.34 4.30
C GLN A 67 -3.71 -5.96 3.84
N GLU A 68 -4.63 -5.01 3.63
CA GLU A 68 -4.30 -3.63 3.27
C GLU A 68 -3.53 -2.92 4.40
N MET A 69 -3.93 -3.14 5.66
CA MET A 69 -3.20 -2.64 6.82
C MET A 69 -1.80 -3.27 6.94
N LEU A 70 -1.66 -4.57 6.66
CA LEU A 70 -0.37 -5.24 6.64
C LEU A 70 0.53 -4.65 5.54
N LEU A 71 -0.04 -4.36 4.38
CA LEU A 71 0.67 -3.73 3.27
C LEU A 71 1.16 -2.32 3.64
N ALA A 72 0.30 -1.49 4.23
CA ALA A 72 0.66 -0.16 4.70
C ALA A 72 1.84 -0.21 5.70
N LYS A 73 1.82 -1.17 6.64
CA LYS A 73 2.95 -1.40 7.56
C LYS A 73 4.23 -1.82 6.84
N LYS A 74 4.14 -2.67 5.82
CA LYS A 74 5.29 -3.08 5.00
C LYS A 74 5.88 -1.89 4.24
N LEU A 75 5.05 -1.03 3.67
CA LEU A 75 5.50 0.16 2.91
C LEU A 75 6.33 1.13 3.75
N VAL A 76 5.95 1.32 5.00
CA VAL A 76 6.70 2.15 5.97
C VAL A 76 8.02 1.49 6.38
N LYS A 77 8.05 0.15 6.55
CA LYS A 77 9.25 -0.59 6.98
C LYS A 77 10.22 -0.96 5.86
N PHE A 78 9.80 -0.87 4.60
CA PHE A 78 10.63 -1.23 3.46
C PHE A 78 11.80 -0.24 3.37
N LYS A 79 13.04 -0.68 3.63
CA LYS A 79 14.25 0.12 3.47
C LYS A 79 14.78 -0.02 2.05
#